data_AF-A0ABD5NA85-F1
#
_entry.id   AF-A0ABD5NA85-F1
#
_cell.length_a   1.000
_cell.length_b   1.000
_cell.length_c   1.000
_cell.angle_alpha   90.00
_cell.angle_beta   90.00
_cell.angle_gamma   90.00
#
_symmetry.space_group_name_H-M   'P 1'
#
loop_
_entity.id
_entity.type
_entity.pdbx_description
1 polymer ?
#
loop_
_entity_poly.entity_id
_entity_poly.type
_entity_poly.pdbx_seq_one_letter_code
_entity_poly.pdbx_strand_id
1 'polypeptide(L)'
;MKPYCSILLALILSGCMSVPPNVDLEKDFMDIEWNLLPKEDVSQAEKDALFEAYDREKKMEAMYGQMIMDFGPETFIRANLDFQEQILGRLRLLFKRYRYEVPKTDHYRNPKRFTSINQVCKEGMEIEWENIKMYKRLLDSVDNKDFTRVFTKNWWRTQKKRSNFNACLKFNTPKYLTGPGEIDNVSEVM
;
A
#
# COMPACT_ATOMS: atom_id res chain seq x y z
N MET A 1 -7.43 -29.64 -35.20
CA MET A 1 -7.49 -29.14 -33.81
C MET A 1 -6.55 -27.94 -33.71
N LYS A 2 -7.07 -26.78 -33.33
CA LYS A 2 -6.38 -25.49 -33.43
C LYS A 2 -5.25 -25.37 -32.39
N PRO A 3 -4.04 -24.95 -32.78
CA PRO A 3 -3.01 -24.51 -31.83
C PRO A 3 -3.23 -23.02 -31.53
N TYR A 4 -3.39 -22.64 -30.27
CA TYR A 4 -3.20 -21.24 -29.89
C TYR A 4 -1.72 -21.02 -29.60
N CYS A 5 -1.16 -20.26 -30.51
CA CYS A 5 0.22 -19.86 -30.64
C CYS A 5 0.62 -18.96 -29.47
N SER A 6 1.81 -19.20 -28.94
CA SER A 6 2.60 -18.25 -28.16
C SER A 6 2.64 -16.90 -28.87
N ILE A 7 1.97 -15.89 -28.30
CA ILE A 7 2.20 -14.48 -28.63
C ILE A 7 2.49 -13.76 -27.32
N LEU A 8 3.67 -14.01 -26.77
CA LEU A 8 4.23 -13.16 -25.71
C LEU A 8 5.72 -13.39 -25.54
N LEU A 9 6.47 -13.59 -26.64
CA LEU A 9 7.93 -13.55 -26.58
C LEU A 9 8.55 -13.45 -28.00
N ALA A 10 8.48 -12.27 -28.63
CA ALA A 10 9.47 -11.83 -29.63
C ALA A 10 8.99 -10.51 -30.25
N LEU A 11 9.49 -9.38 -29.75
CA LEU A 11 9.93 -8.21 -30.52
C LEU A 11 10.53 -7.17 -29.55
N ILE A 12 11.61 -7.56 -28.88
CA ILE A 12 12.61 -6.61 -28.36
C ILE A 12 13.98 -7.18 -28.75
N LEU A 13 14.26 -7.17 -30.04
CA LEU A 13 15.59 -7.39 -30.62
C LEU A 13 15.85 -6.25 -31.60
N SER A 14 16.01 -5.04 -31.09
CA SER A 14 16.72 -3.92 -31.74
C SER A 14 16.67 -2.71 -30.81
N GLY A 15 17.83 -2.35 -30.25
CA GLY A 15 18.03 -1.07 -29.58
C GLY A 15 17.88 -1.12 -28.07
N CYS A 16 18.95 -0.71 -27.38
CA CYS A 16 18.92 -0.23 -26.01
C CYS A 16 17.97 0.98 -25.90
N MET A 17 16.66 0.75 -25.88
CA MET A 17 15.74 1.73 -25.32
C MET A 17 15.72 1.48 -23.82
N SER A 18 16.47 2.29 -23.08
CA SER A 18 16.24 2.44 -21.64
C SER A 18 14.77 2.74 -21.44
N VAL A 19 14.05 1.85 -20.75
CA VAL A 19 12.72 2.17 -20.20
C VAL A 19 12.91 3.49 -19.44
N PRO A 20 12.16 4.57 -19.77
CA PRO A 20 12.30 5.82 -19.05
C PRO A 20 12.12 5.52 -17.55
N PRO A 21 12.93 6.09 -16.65
CA PRO A 21 12.85 5.83 -15.21
C PRO A 21 11.53 6.27 -14.55
N ASN A 22 10.53 6.65 -15.34
CA ASN A 22 9.27 7.25 -14.92
C ASN A 22 8.04 6.62 -15.61
N VAL A 23 8.17 5.46 -16.27
CA VAL A 23 7.00 4.69 -16.70
C VAL A 23 6.55 3.84 -15.52
N ASP A 24 5.53 4.31 -14.80
CA ASP A 24 4.77 3.47 -13.87
C ASP A 24 3.90 2.53 -14.71
N LEU A 25 4.53 1.46 -15.21
CA LEU A 25 3.89 0.42 -16.02
C LEU A 25 2.62 -0.13 -15.35
N GLU A 26 2.53 -0.04 -14.02
CA GLU A 26 1.35 -0.46 -13.27
C GLU A 26 0.19 0.54 -13.44
N LYS A 27 0.48 1.84 -13.43
CA LYS A 27 -0.49 2.91 -13.68
C LYS A 27 -0.99 2.90 -15.13
N ASP A 28 -0.07 2.78 -16.08
CA ASP A 28 -0.41 2.80 -17.51
C ASP A 28 -1.19 1.53 -17.92
N PHE A 29 -0.85 0.37 -17.36
CA PHE A 29 -1.61 -0.87 -17.59
C PHE A 29 -3.00 -0.83 -16.96
N MET A 30 -3.12 -0.30 -15.73
CA MET A 30 -4.42 -0.10 -15.10
C MET A 30 -5.28 0.90 -15.88
N ASP A 31 -4.74 2.04 -16.32
CA ASP A 31 -5.50 3.03 -17.11
C ASP A 31 -6.02 2.44 -18.44
N ILE A 32 -5.24 1.57 -19.11
CA ILE A 32 -5.68 0.89 -20.35
C ILE A 32 -6.78 -0.12 -20.07
N GLU A 33 -6.59 -1.01 -19.09
CA GLU A 33 -7.57 -2.05 -18.74
C GLU A 33 -8.89 -1.44 -18.26
N TRP A 34 -8.82 -0.35 -17.50
CA TRP A 34 -10.00 0.30 -16.92
C TRP A 34 -10.86 0.96 -17.99
N ASN A 35 -10.27 1.56 -19.02
CA ASN A 35 -11.05 2.18 -20.09
C ASN A 35 -11.80 1.18 -20.98
N LEU A 36 -11.49 -0.12 -20.87
CA LEU A 36 -12.10 -1.19 -21.66
C LEU A 36 -13.20 -1.96 -20.90
N LEU A 37 -13.21 -1.88 -19.56
CA LEU A 37 -14.22 -2.57 -18.74
C LEU A 37 -15.46 -1.68 -18.53
N PRO A 38 -16.68 -2.23 -18.68
CA PRO A 38 -17.90 -1.49 -18.39
C PRO A 38 -17.88 -1.04 -16.92
N LYS A 39 -18.32 0.20 -16.71
CA LYS A 39 -18.43 0.78 -15.38
C LYS A 39 -19.66 0.20 -14.69
N GLU A 40 -19.47 -0.43 -13.54
CA GLU A 40 -20.56 -0.87 -12.67
C GLU A 40 -21.11 0.33 -11.88
N ASP A 41 -22.39 0.29 -11.53
CA ASP A 41 -22.96 1.28 -10.62
C ASP A 41 -22.31 1.15 -9.23
N VAL A 42 -22.18 2.28 -8.53
CA VAL A 42 -21.52 2.35 -7.22
C VAL A 42 -22.55 2.73 -6.18
N SER A 43 -22.65 1.90 -5.15
CA SER A 43 -23.47 2.15 -3.98
C SER A 43 -22.87 3.26 -3.10
N GLN A 44 -23.69 3.83 -2.22
CA GLN A 44 -23.18 4.81 -1.25
C GLN A 44 -22.15 4.17 -0.29
N ALA A 45 -22.35 2.90 0.10
CA ALA A 45 -21.41 2.16 0.96
C ALA A 45 -20.02 2.01 0.32
N GLU A 46 -19.96 1.70 -0.98
CA GLU A 46 -18.70 1.61 -1.72
C GLU A 46 -18.02 2.97 -1.83
N LYS A 47 -18.78 4.03 -2.10
CA LYS A 47 -18.24 5.40 -2.09
C LYS A 47 -17.64 5.73 -0.72
N ASP A 48 -18.35 5.44 0.36
CA ASP A 48 -17.86 5.68 1.73
C ASP A 48 -16.59 4.86 2.02
N ALA A 49 -16.53 3.60 1.56
CA ALA A 49 -15.36 2.74 1.66
C ALA A 49 -14.13 3.32 0.94
N LEU A 50 -14.29 3.91 -0.25
CA LEU A 50 -13.19 4.59 -0.95
C LEU A 50 -12.70 5.83 -0.18
N PHE A 51 -13.62 6.62 0.37
CA PHE A 51 -13.26 7.80 1.15
C PHE A 51 -12.54 7.41 2.45
N GLU A 52 -13.02 6.38 3.14
CA GLU A 52 -12.38 5.83 4.33
C GLU A 52 -10.96 5.33 4.03
N ALA A 53 -10.81 4.50 2.99
CA ALA A 53 -9.50 4.00 2.57
C ALA A 53 -8.57 5.17 2.25
N TYR A 54 -9.02 6.15 1.47
CA TYR A 54 -8.18 7.27 1.08
C TYR A 54 -7.72 8.11 2.28
N ASP A 55 -8.62 8.42 3.21
CA ASP A 55 -8.28 9.17 4.41
C ASP A 55 -7.24 8.45 5.27
N ARG A 56 -7.45 7.15 5.51
CA ARG A 56 -6.52 6.32 6.28
C ARG A 56 -5.14 6.28 5.64
N GLU A 57 -5.08 6.11 4.34
CA GLU A 57 -3.83 6.07 3.57
C GLU A 57 -3.13 7.44 3.55
N LYS A 58 -3.88 8.55 3.47
CA LYS A 58 -3.31 9.90 3.61
C LYS A 58 -2.70 10.15 4.99
N LYS A 59 -3.34 9.63 6.05
CA LYS A 59 -2.78 9.67 7.40
C LYS A 59 -1.47 8.90 7.51
N MET A 60 -1.37 7.73 6.88
CA MET A 60 -0.12 6.95 6.85
C MET A 60 0.98 7.65 6.03
N GLU A 61 0.65 8.26 4.90
CA GLU A 61 1.61 9.06 4.12
C GLU A 61 2.17 10.22 4.94
N ALA A 62 1.33 10.93 5.70
CA ALA A 62 1.78 11.99 6.60
C ALA A 62 2.70 11.46 7.71
N MET A 63 2.37 10.30 8.30
CA MET A 63 3.23 9.64 9.29
C MET A 63 4.59 9.26 8.70
N TYR A 64 4.65 8.65 7.52
CA TYR A 64 5.92 8.31 6.86
C TYR A 64 6.74 9.55 6.53
N GLY A 65 6.10 10.61 6.05
CA GLY A 65 6.75 11.91 5.87
C GLY A 65 7.40 12.41 7.16
N GLN A 66 6.70 12.25 8.30
CA GLN A 66 7.25 12.63 9.59
C GLN A 66 8.40 11.72 10.07
N MET A 67 8.31 10.41 9.85
CA MET A 67 9.43 9.49 10.13
C MET A 67 10.68 9.87 9.34
N ILE A 68 10.54 10.25 8.06
CA ILE A 68 11.66 10.75 7.24
C ILE A 68 12.20 12.08 7.77
N MET A 69 11.35 12.99 8.25
CA MET A 69 11.80 14.24 8.85
C MET A 69 12.55 14.02 10.18
N ASP A 70 12.20 12.99 10.95
CA ASP A 70 12.84 12.67 12.23
C ASP A 70 14.18 11.93 12.07
N PHE A 71 14.29 10.98 11.12
CA PHE A 71 15.44 10.08 11.01
C PHE A 71 16.15 10.09 9.65
N GLY A 72 15.66 10.88 8.69
CA GLY A 72 16.12 10.83 7.31
C GLY A 72 15.47 9.67 6.52
N PRO A 73 15.80 9.56 5.23
CA PRO A 73 15.19 8.59 4.31
C PRO A 73 15.83 7.20 4.45
N GLU A 74 15.86 6.65 5.67
CA GLU A 74 16.29 5.27 5.92
C GLU A 74 15.62 4.33 4.92
N THR A 75 16.38 3.39 4.35
CA THR A 75 15.95 2.57 3.20
C THR A 75 14.57 1.93 3.42
N PHE A 76 14.31 1.44 4.64
CA PHE A 76 13.03 0.80 4.96
C PHE A 76 11.86 1.81 5.06
N ILE A 77 12.11 3.03 5.58
CA ILE A 77 11.10 4.09 5.68
C ILE A 77 10.75 4.58 4.28
N ARG A 78 11.77 4.84 3.43
CA ARG A 78 11.55 5.24 2.05
C ARG A 78 10.79 4.17 1.26
N ALA A 79 11.18 2.89 1.39
CA ALA A 79 10.48 1.81 0.71
C ALA A 79 8.99 1.72 1.11
N ASN A 80 8.66 1.95 2.39
CA ASN A 80 7.27 1.96 2.84
C ASN A 80 6.49 3.18 2.33
N LEU A 81 7.14 4.35 2.21
CA LEU A 81 6.56 5.52 1.56
C LEU A 81 6.31 5.27 0.06
N ASP A 82 7.22 4.62 -0.65
CA ASP A 82 7.02 4.28 -2.08
C ASP A 82 5.80 3.35 -2.25
N PHE A 83 5.63 2.37 -1.37
CA PHE A 83 4.41 1.54 -1.37
C PHE A 83 3.15 2.35 -1.06
N GLN A 84 3.27 3.34 -0.17
CA GLN A 84 2.17 4.23 0.18
C GLN A 84 1.72 5.09 -1.00
N GLU A 85 2.66 5.65 -1.75
CA GLU A 85 2.40 6.45 -2.95
C GLU A 85 1.65 5.62 -4.01
N GLN A 86 2.03 4.35 -4.20
CA GLN A 86 1.34 3.42 -5.10
C GLN A 86 -0.10 3.13 -4.64
N ILE A 87 -0.31 2.88 -3.34
CA ILE A 87 -1.63 2.64 -2.77
C ILE A 87 -2.56 3.84 -3.04
N LEU A 88 -2.11 5.05 -2.71
CA LEU A 88 -2.84 6.29 -2.98
C LEU A 88 -3.05 6.54 -4.48
N GLY A 89 -2.09 6.15 -5.32
CA GLY A 89 -2.21 6.17 -6.78
C GLY A 89 -3.43 5.38 -7.26
N ARG A 90 -3.57 4.12 -6.82
CA ARG A 90 -4.70 3.26 -7.19
C ARG A 90 -6.04 3.77 -6.67
N LEU A 91 -6.08 4.33 -5.46
CA LEU A 91 -7.31 4.94 -4.93
C LEU A 91 -7.71 6.18 -5.74
N ARG A 92 -6.76 7.03 -6.14
CA ARG A 92 -7.02 8.19 -7.03
C ARG A 92 -7.59 7.77 -8.38
N LEU A 93 -7.24 6.59 -8.90
CA LEU A 93 -7.86 6.06 -10.11
C LEU A 93 -9.35 5.75 -9.92
N LEU A 94 -9.78 5.25 -8.76
CA LEU A 94 -11.20 5.09 -8.44
C LEU A 94 -11.92 6.44 -8.39
N PHE A 95 -11.37 7.44 -7.71
CA PHE A 95 -11.94 8.80 -7.70
C PHE A 95 -12.13 9.34 -9.13
N LYS A 96 -11.08 9.22 -9.98
CA LYS A 96 -11.13 9.64 -11.39
C LYS A 96 -12.18 8.87 -12.19
N ARG A 97 -12.20 7.53 -12.11
CA ARG A 97 -13.12 6.65 -12.85
C ARG A 97 -14.58 6.95 -12.51
N TYR A 98 -14.85 7.18 -11.23
CA TYR A 98 -16.19 7.42 -10.74
C TYR A 98 -16.58 8.92 -10.71
N ARG A 99 -15.67 9.82 -11.12
CA ARG A 99 -15.83 11.28 -11.14
C ARG A 99 -16.16 11.87 -9.76
N TYR A 100 -15.56 11.31 -8.73
CA TYR A 100 -15.63 11.84 -7.38
C TYR A 100 -14.50 12.84 -7.15
N GLU A 101 -14.79 13.89 -6.39
CA GLU A 101 -13.75 14.79 -5.90
C GLU A 101 -12.87 14.07 -4.89
N VAL A 102 -11.55 14.27 -5.00
CA VAL A 102 -10.60 13.75 -4.03
C VAL A 102 -10.66 14.62 -2.77
N PRO A 103 -10.93 14.05 -1.58
CA PRO A 103 -11.00 14.81 -0.34
C PRO A 103 -9.69 15.54 -0.04
N LYS A 104 -9.80 16.79 0.44
CA LYS A 104 -8.67 17.47 1.08
C LYS A 104 -8.51 16.91 2.49
N THR A 105 -7.29 16.58 2.86
CA THR A 105 -6.95 16.07 4.20
C THR A 105 -5.91 16.98 4.84
N ASP A 106 -5.96 17.15 6.16
CA ASP A 106 -5.04 18.01 6.92
C ASP A 106 -4.07 17.23 7.83
N HIS A 107 -3.92 15.91 7.62
CA HIS A 107 -3.07 15.00 8.42
C HIS A 107 -1.60 15.42 8.58
N TYR A 108 -1.11 16.38 7.78
CA TYR A 108 0.23 16.96 7.94
C TYR A 108 0.31 18.07 9.00
N ARG A 109 -0.82 18.47 9.59
CA ARG A 109 -0.84 19.46 10.68
C ARG A 109 -0.48 18.76 11.99
N ASN A 110 0.61 19.19 12.63
CA ASN A 110 1.11 18.66 13.90
C ASN A 110 1.31 17.13 13.91
N PRO A 111 2.12 16.59 13.00
CA PRO A 111 2.38 15.16 12.96
C PRO A 111 3.13 14.73 14.23
N LYS A 112 2.85 13.51 14.70
CA LYS A 112 3.52 12.91 15.85
C LYS A 112 5.02 12.80 15.59
N ARG A 113 5.85 13.35 16.49
CA ARG A 113 7.31 13.19 16.44
C ARG A 113 7.72 11.85 17.04
N PHE A 114 8.76 11.26 16.47
CA PHE A 114 9.33 10.00 16.91
C PHE A 114 10.71 10.23 17.54
N THR A 115 10.99 9.56 18.65
CA THR A 115 12.22 9.75 19.42
C THR A 115 13.24 8.64 19.21
N SER A 116 12.84 7.52 18.60
CA SER A 116 13.75 6.44 18.20
C SER A 116 13.25 5.62 17.01
N ILE A 117 14.16 4.95 16.30
CA ILE A 117 13.83 3.97 15.25
C ILE A 117 12.99 2.81 15.82
N ASN A 118 13.23 2.37 17.06
CA ASN A 118 12.41 1.35 17.70
C ASN A 118 10.95 1.79 17.84
N GLN A 119 10.72 3.06 18.22
CA GLN A 119 9.37 3.62 18.28
C GLN A 119 8.72 3.64 16.88
N VAL A 120 9.45 4.11 15.86
CA VAL A 120 8.99 4.08 14.46
C VAL A 120 8.52 2.68 14.06
N CYS A 121 9.29 1.66 14.44
CA CYS A 121 9.01 0.31 14.00
C CYS A 121 7.85 -0.36 14.74
N LYS A 122 7.65 -0.03 16.02
CA LYS A 122 6.48 -0.45 16.79
C LYS A 122 5.20 0.18 16.27
N GLU A 123 5.22 1.50 16.09
CA GLU A 123 4.04 2.24 15.64
C GLU A 123 3.69 1.94 14.18
N GLY A 124 4.70 1.82 13.32
CA GLY A 124 4.50 1.37 11.94
C GLY A 124 3.87 -0.01 11.88
N MET A 125 4.34 -0.97 12.70
CA MET A 125 3.75 -2.31 12.77
C MET A 125 2.26 -2.26 13.18
N GLU A 126 1.94 -1.54 14.25
CA GLU A 126 0.58 -1.43 14.78
C GLU A 126 -0.36 -0.80 13.74
N ILE A 127 0.07 0.28 13.09
CA ILE A 127 -0.73 0.98 12.10
C ILE A 127 -0.97 0.14 10.85
N GLU A 128 0.04 -0.59 10.35
CA GLU A 128 -0.13 -1.49 9.21
C GLU A 128 -1.08 -2.65 9.56
N TRP A 129 -1.04 -3.17 10.79
CA TRP A 129 -1.98 -4.20 11.26
C TRP A 129 -3.43 -3.70 11.25
N GLU A 130 -3.67 -2.51 11.77
CA GLU A 130 -4.99 -1.88 11.71
C GLU A 130 -5.42 -1.58 10.26
N ASN A 131 -4.48 -1.26 9.38
CA ASN A 131 -4.78 -1.04 7.96
C ASN A 131 -5.13 -2.34 7.21
N ILE A 132 -4.49 -3.46 7.57
CA ILE A 132 -4.85 -4.80 7.08
C ILE A 132 -6.27 -5.16 7.49
N LYS A 133 -6.65 -4.90 8.76
CA LYS A 133 -8.02 -5.12 9.25
C LYS A 133 -9.03 -4.26 8.52
N MET A 134 -8.71 -2.97 8.32
CA MET A 134 -9.54 -2.06 7.54
C MET A 134 -9.81 -2.63 6.15
N TYR A 135 -8.77 -2.92 5.37
CA TYR A 135 -8.98 -3.44 4.01
C TYR A 135 -9.75 -4.76 3.97
N LYS A 136 -9.56 -5.65 4.96
CA LYS A 136 -10.36 -6.87 5.06
C LYS A 136 -11.85 -6.54 5.23
N ARG A 137 -12.18 -5.66 6.18
CA ARG A 137 -13.56 -5.17 6.37
C ARG A 137 -14.10 -4.50 5.10
N LEU A 138 -13.29 -3.67 4.43
CA LEU A 138 -13.73 -2.98 3.21
C LEU A 138 -14.02 -3.97 2.08
N LEU A 139 -13.16 -4.99 1.91
CA LEU A 139 -13.37 -6.06 0.93
C LEU A 139 -14.65 -6.86 1.20
N ASP A 140 -15.02 -7.06 2.46
CA ASP A 140 -16.27 -7.73 2.84
C ASP A 140 -17.52 -6.83 2.61
N SER A 141 -17.33 -5.54 2.31
CA SER A 141 -18.40 -4.55 2.18
C SER A 141 -18.66 -4.04 0.77
N VAL A 142 -17.88 -4.49 -0.22
CA VAL A 142 -17.95 -4.03 -1.62
C VAL A 142 -18.13 -5.21 -2.56
N ASP A 143 -19.01 -5.05 -3.55
CA ASP A 143 -19.23 -6.05 -4.60
C ASP A 143 -18.69 -5.57 -5.96
N ASN A 144 -18.55 -4.24 -6.13
CA ASN A 144 -18.04 -3.64 -7.35
C ASN A 144 -16.63 -4.12 -7.69
N LYS A 145 -16.47 -4.66 -8.89
CA LYS A 145 -15.22 -5.32 -9.31
C LYS A 145 -14.01 -4.40 -9.32
N ASP A 146 -14.20 -3.11 -9.60
CA ASP A 146 -13.11 -2.15 -9.61
C ASP A 146 -12.59 -1.91 -8.19
N PHE A 147 -13.49 -1.82 -7.21
CA PHE A 147 -13.16 -1.64 -5.80
C PHE A 147 -12.48 -2.89 -5.25
N THR A 148 -13.05 -4.07 -5.47
CA THR A 148 -12.48 -5.34 -5.03
C THR A 148 -11.06 -5.54 -5.56
N ARG A 149 -10.81 -5.22 -6.85
CA ARG A 149 -9.48 -5.30 -7.45
C ARG A 149 -8.48 -4.34 -6.77
N VAL A 150 -8.86 -3.08 -6.58
CA VAL A 150 -7.98 -2.07 -5.97
C VAL A 150 -7.71 -2.38 -4.50
N PHE A 151 -8.75 -2.66 -3.72
CA PHE A 151 -8.64 -2.97 -2.30
C PHE A 151 -7.84 -4.24 -2.06
N THR A 152 -8.02 -5.28 -2.89
CA THR A 152 -7.20 -6.51 -2.80
C THR A 152 -5.72 -6.19 -3.03
N LYS A 153 -5.42 -5.38 -4.06
CA LYS A 153 -4.02 -5.02 -4.36
C LYS A 153 -3.39 -4.18 -3.25
N ASN A 154 -4.15 -3.24 -2.69
CA ASN A 154 -3.68 -2.41 -1.59
C ASN A 154 -3.54 -3.21 -0.29
N TRP A 155 -4.43 -4.18 -0.03
CA TRP A 155 -4.30 -5.11 1.09
C TRP A 155 -2.98 -5.89 1.02
N TRP A 156 -2.65 -6.47 -0.13
CA TRP A 156 -1.37 -7.16 -0.33
C TRP A 156 -0.15 -6.24 -0.16
N ARG A 157 -0.23 -4.99 -0.62
CA ARG A 157 0.84 -4.01 -0.40
C ARG A 157 0.99 -3.65 1.08
N THR A 158 -0.12 -3.52 1.81
CA THR A 158 -0.12 -3.28 3.27
C THR A 158 0.55 -4.44 4.02
N GLN A 159 0.30 -5.69 3.62
CA GLN A 159 1.00 -6.87 4.17
C GLN A 159 2.52 -6.78 3.96
N LYS A 160 2.96 -6.31 2.80
CA LYS A 160 4.39 -6.11 2.51
C LYS A 160 5.00 -5.03 3.41
N LYS A 161 4.30 -3.89 3.60
CA LYS A 161 4.73 -2.82 4.50
C LYS A 161 4.85 -3.31 5.94
N ARG A 162 3.86 -4.08 6.43
CA ARG A 162 3.92 -4.73 7.74
C ARG A 162 5.15 -5.64 7.89
N SER A 163 5.47 -6.43 6.87
CA SER A 163 6.67 -7.29 6.88
C SER A 163 7.97 -6.48 7.03
N ASN A 164 8.06 -5.31 6.38
CA ASN A 164 9.21 -4.40 6.55
C ASN A 164 9.33 -3.90 8.00
N PHE A 165 8.22 -3.53 8.65
CA PHE A 165 8.23 -3.14 10.07
C PHE A 165 8.57 -4.31 10.99
N ASN A 166 8.12 -5.52 10.67
CA ASN A 166 8.50 -6.72 11.40
C ASN A 166 10.02 -6.94 11.38
N ALA A 167 10.61 -6.80 10.19
CA ALA A 167 12.06 -6.88 10.03
C ALA A 167 12.75 -5.79 10.85
N CYS A 168 12.29 -4.55 10.77
CA CYS A 168 12.86 -3.47 11.57
C CYS A 168 12.83 -3.76 13.07
N LEU A 169 11.71 -4.25 13.61
CA LEU A 169 11.60 -4.62 15.02
C LEU A 169 12.62 -5.70 15.42
N LYS A 170 12.80 -6.73 14.58
CA LYS A 170 13.78 -7.79 14.84
C LYS A 170 15.22 -7.27 14.89
N PHE A 171 15.58 -6.31 14.04
CA PHE A 171 16.92 -5.73 14.01
C PHE A 171 17.17 -4.69 15.12
N ASN A 172 16.12 -4.01 15.59
CA ASN A 172 16.23 -2.90 16.54
C ASN A 172 15.79 -3.25 17.97
N THR A 173 15.45 -4.52 18.25
CA THR A 173 15.20 -4.99 19.60
C THR A 173 16.54 -5.30 20.29
N PRO A 174 16.85 -4.70 21.46
CA PRO A 174 18.09 -4.99 22.18
C PRO A 174 18.22 -6.48 22.50
N LYS A 175 19.32 -7.11 22.07
CA LYS A 175 19.61 -8.54 22.30
C LYS A 175 19.63 -8.93 23.78
N TYR A 176 19.82 -7.98 24.69
CA TYR A 176 19.85 -8.22 26.14
C TYR A 176 18.47 -8.38 26.78
N LEU A 177 17.39 -8.15 26.02
CA LEU A 177 16.01 -8.47 26.43
C LEU A 177 15.56 -9.85 25.97
N THR A 178 16.31 -10.49 25.08
CA THR A 178 16.13 -11.90 24.73
C THR A 178 17.12 -12.72 25.54
N GLY A 179 16.76 -13.02 26.79
CA GLY A 179 17.43 -14.09 27.54
C GLY A 179 17.29 -15.42 26.78
N PRO A 180 18.16 -16.41 27.03
CA PRO A 180 18.18 -17.68 26.29
C PRO A 180 16.97 -18.62 26.55
N GLY A 181 15.78 -18.11 26.84
CA GLY A 181 14.66 -18.92 27.32
C GLY A 181 13.26 -18.54 26.85
N GLU A 182 13.06 -17.71 25.81
CA GLU A 182 11.71 -17.39 25.37
C GLU A 182 11.64 -17.07 23.86
N ILE A 183 11.84 -18.10 23.04
CA ILE A 183 11.44 -18.09 21.61
C ILE A 183 10.51 -19.27 21.36
N ASP A 184 9.52 -19.46 22.22
CA ASP A 184 8.40 -20.39 21.99
C ASP A 184 7.13 -19.71 22.49
N ASN A 185 6.62 -18.72 21.75
CA ASN A 185 5.19 -18.34 21.66
C ASN A 185 4.98 -16.97 20.98
N VAL A 186 5.32 -16.87 19.70
CA VAL A 186 4.68 -15.87 18.82
C VAL A 186 3.69 -16.55 17.86
N SER A 187 3.14 -17.70 18.27
CA SER A 187 2.09 -18.44 17.58
C SER A 187 0.68 -18.21 18.14
N GLU A 188 0.52 -17.45 19.23
CA GLU A 188 -0.80 -17.13 19.80
C GLU A 188 -1.09 -15.62 19.77
N VAL A 189 -1.16 -15.07 18.56
CA VAL A 189 -2.11 -13.98 18.26
C VAL A 189 -2.64 -14.25 16.85
N MET A 190 -3.50 -15.26 16.74
CA MET A 190 -4.42 -15.46 15.61
C MET A 190 -5.77 -14.84 15.95
#